data_AF-A0A3P7NYQ3-F1
#
_entry.id   AF-A0A3P7NYQ3-F1
#
_cell.length_a   1.000
_cell.length_b   1.000
_cell.length_c   1.000
_cell.angle_alpha   90.00
_cell.angle_beta   90.00
_cell.angle_gamma   90.00
#
_symmetry.space_group_name_H-M   'P 1'
#
loop_
_entity.id
_entity.type
_entity.pdbx_description
1 polymer ?
#
loop_
_entity_poly.entity_id
_entity_poly.type
_entity_poly.pdbx_seq_one_letter_code
_entity_poly.pdbx_strand_id
1 'polypeptide(L)'
;MKTFRSKGCSMDNLSAVLFCASQNRDNRLCCRQFGLASPELGAGRRCLRMCDPYRFNIRILYGIDLVCLGNWDIIMYCHHGGLRY
;
A
#
# COMPACT_ATOMS: atom_id res chain seq x y z
N MET A 1 -29.14 -12.29 -11.06
CA MET A 1 -27.73 -11.89 -11.22
C MET A 1 -27.61 -10.42 -10.85
N LYS A 2 -27.05 -10.08 -9.68
CA LYS A 2 -26.85 -8.67 -9.28
C LYS A 2 -25.67 -8.13 -10.08
N THR A 3 -25.94 -7.21 -10.99
CA THR A 3 -24.92 -6.42 -11.67
C THR A 3 -24.21 -5.55 -10.63
N PHE A 4 -22.95 -5.86 -10.33
CA PHE A 4 -22.08 -4.93 -9.61
C PHE A 4 -22.06 -3.64 -10.43
N ARG A 5 -22.61 -2.56 -9.88
CA ARG A 5 -22.73 -1.26 -10.56
C ARG A 5 -21.35 -0.85 -11.10
N SER A 6 -21.31 -0.44 -12.35
CA SER A 6 -20.13 0.09 -13.06
C SER A 6 -19.68 1.48 -12.59
N LYS A 7 -19.90 1.82 -11.32
CA LYS A 7 -19.27 2.99 -10.70
C LYS A 7 -17.93 2.49 -10.16
N GLY A 8 -16.82 2.97 -10.75
CA GLY A 8 -15.49 2.67 -10.23
C GLY A 8 -15.43 2.91 -8.72
N CYS A 9 -14.76 2.04 -7.99
CA CYS A 9 -14.58 2.23 -6.55
C CYS A 9 -13.75 3.50 -6.34
N SER A 10 -14.21 4.40 -5.46
CA SER A 10 -13.37 5.53 -5.09
C SER A 10 -12.11 5.04 -4.39
N MET A 11 -10.98 5.67 -4.71
CA MET A 11 -9.69 5.41 -4.08
C MET A 11 -9.56 6.08 -2.71
N ASP A 12 -10.53 6.91 -2.32
CA ASP A 12 -10.52 7.66 -1.05
C ASP A 12 -10.41 6.73 0.16
N ASN A 13 -10.94 5.51 0.07
CA ASN A 13 -10.93 4.54 1.16
C ASN A 13 -9.64 3.72 1.23
N LEU A 14 -8.75 3.80 0.23
CA LEU A 14 -7.59 2.92 0.17
C LEU A 14 -6.57 3.25 1.27
N SER A 15 -6.43 4.52 1.63
CA SER A 15 -5.64 4.96 2.78
C SER A 15 -6.14 4.30 4.07
N ALA A 16 -7.45 4.28 4.30
CA ALA A 16 -8.05 3.62 5.46
C ALA A 16 -7.78 2.11 5.46
N VAL A 17 -7.87 1.45 4.29
CA VAL A 17 -7.53 0.02 4.16
C VAL A 17 -6.08 -0.24 4.53
N LEU A 18 -5.13 0.55 4.00
CA LEU A 18 -3.71 0.44 4.33
C LEU A 18 -3.47 0.64 5.83
N PHE A 19 -4.07 1.67 6.43
CA PHE A 19 -3.98 1.94 7.85
C PHE A 19 -4.43 0.73 8.69
N CYS A 20 -5.62 0.21 8.42
CA CYS A 20 -6.17 -0.94 9.12
C CYS A 20 -5.31 -2.20 8.93
N ALA A 21 -4.91 -2.50 7.68
CA ALA A 21 -4.09 -3.67 7.37
C ALA A 21 -2.73 -3.63 8.08
N SER A 22 -2.11 -2.44 8.17
CA SER A 22 -0.80 -2.26 8.79
C SER A 22 -0.77 -2.55 10.28
N GLN A 23 -1.92 -2.49 10.97
CA GLN A 23 -2.02 -2.59 12.42
C GLN A 23 -1.04 -1.64 13.15
N ASN A 24 -0.79 -0.46 12.59
CA ASN A 24 0.19 0.53 13.06
C ASN A 24 1.64 0.01 13.17
N ARG A 25 2.02 -0.97 12.34
CA ARG A 25 3.38 -1.54 12.31
C ARG A 25 4.21 -0.99 11.15
N ASP A 26 5.52 -0.91 11.36
CA ASP A 26 6.50 -0.63 10.30
C ASP A 26 6.79 -1.90 9.49
N ASN A 27 6.24 -1.99 8.28
CA ASN A 27 6.46 -3.14 7.37
C ASN A 27 7.47 -2.83 6.27
N ARG A 28 8.22 -1.72 6.36
CA ARG A 28 9.09 -1.25 5.27
C ARG A 28 10.24 -2.19 4.98
N LEU A 29 10.74 -2.93 5.97
CA LEU A 29 11.80 -3.93 5.75
C LEU A 29 11.30 -5.04 4.82
N CYS A 30 10.12 -5.61 5.08
CA CYS A 30 9.49 -6.60 4.21
C CYS A 30 9.30 -6.04 2.79
N CYS A 31 8.70 -4.86 2.67
CA CYS A 31 8.49 -4.25 1.36
C CYS A 31 9.79 -3.99 0.59
N ARG A 32 10.88 -3.59 1.27
CA ARG A 32 12.20 -3.44 0.63
C ARG A 32 12.75 -4.77 0.13
N GLN A 33 12.60 -5.85 0.89
CA GLN A 33 13.04 -7.19 0.50
C GLN A 33 12.33 -7.68 -0.76
N PHE A 34 11.06 -7.32 -0.94
CA PHE A 34 10.29 -7.62 -2.15
C PHE A 34 10.37 -6.54 -3.23
N GLY A 35 11.31 -5.59 -3.14
CA GLY A 35 11.61 -4.69 -4.24
C GLY A 35 10.76 -3.42 -4.35
N LEU A 36 9.90 -3.08 -3.37
CA LEU A 36 9.08 -1.85 -3.41
C LEU A 36 9.87 -0.54 -3.34
N ALA A 37 11.17 -0.61 -3.13
CA ALA A 37 12.08 0.52 -3.18
C ALA A 37 12.91 0.56 -4.48
N SER A 38 12.65 -0.34 -5.44
CA SER A 38 13.40 -0.43 -6.69
C SER A 38 13.24 0.87 -7.51
N PRO A 39 14.34 1.43 -8.05
CA PRO A 39 14.29 2.56 -8.97
C PRO A 39 13.42 2.29 -10.21
N GLU A 40 13.30 1.03 -10.63
CA GLU A 40 12.54 0.59 -11.80
C GLU A 40 11.03 0.85 -11.70
N LEU A 41 10.50 0.97 -10.48
CA LEU A 41 9.11 1.30 -10.22
C LEU A 41 8.74 2.75 -10.60
N GLY A 42 9.72 3.59 -10.98
CA GLY A 42 9.51 5.00 -11.32
C GLY A 42 9.07 5.89 -10.14
N ALA A 43 8.81 5.30 -8.97
CA ALA A 43 8.38 5.97 -7.74
C ALA A 43 9.46 5.99 -6.65
N GLY A 44 10.59 5.29 -6.85
CA GLY A 44 11.67 5.16 -5.89
C GLY A 44 11.18 4.71 -4.52
N ARG A 45 11.59 5.42 -3.45
CA ARG A 45 11.19 5.09 -2.07
C ARG A 45 9.76 5.51 -1.70
N ARG A 46 8.97 6.11 -2.62
CA ARG A 46 7.61 6.58 -2.34
C ARG A 46 6.68 5.44 -1.94
N CYS A 47 6.78 4.29 -2.60
CA CYS A 47 5.90 3.15 -2.33
C CYS A 47 6.09 2.57 -0.92
N LEU A 48 7.25 2.78 -0.29
CA LEU A 48 7.46 2.39 1.11
C LEU A 48 6.56 3.13 2.10
N ARG A 49 5.97 4.26 1.70
CA ARG A 49 4.99 4.95 2.54
C ARG A 49 3.77 4.06 2.79
N MET A 50 3.33 3.30 1.78
CA MET A 50 2.19 2.39 1.92
C MET A 50 2.46 1.24 2.90
N CYS A 51 3.73 0.92 3.17
CA CYS A 51 4.12 -0.14 4.10
C CYS A 51 4.20 0.32 5.57
N ASP A 52 4.14 1.63 5.81
CA ASP A 52 4.09 2.25 7.14
C ASP A 52 3.16 3.49 7.10
N PRO A 53 1.86 3.29 6.79
CA PRO A 53 0.92 4.39 6.58
C PRO A 53 0.72 5.23 7.85
N TYR A 54 0.91 4.62 9.03
CA TYR A 54 0.85 5.28 10.33
C TYR A 54 1.94 6.34 10.48
N ARG A 55 3.21 5.98 10.29
CA ARG A 55 4.33 6.94 10.38
C ARG A 55 4.23 8.06 9.35
N PHE A 56 3.74 7.76 8.15
CA PHE A 56 3.66 8.73 7.05
C PHE A 56 2.32 9.47 6.96
N ASN A 57 1.39 9.20 7.88
CA ASN A 57 0.06 9.81 7.97
C ASN A 57 -0.65 9.89 6.60
N ILE A 58 -0.74 8.77 5.90
CA ILE A 58 -1.31 8.73 4.53
C ILE A 58 -2.83 8.87 4.60
N ARG A 59 -3.35 10.08 4.43
CA ARG A 59 -4.79 10.32 4.44
C ARG A 59 -5.46 10.09 3.09
N ILE A 60 -4.77 10.44 2.02
CA ILE A 60 -5.25 10.38 0.64
C ILE A 60 -4.09 9.87 -0.23
N LEU A 61 -4.42 9.06 -1.24
CA LEU A 61 -3.48 8.67 -2.29
C LEU A 61 -3.67 9.56 -3.52
N TYR A 62 -2.58 10.07 -4.05
CA TYR A 62 -2.57 10.89 -5.25
C TYR A 62 -2.33 10.03 -6.48
N GLY A 63 -2.55 10.59 -7.68
CA GLY A 63 -2.33 9.87 -8.94
C GLY A 63 -0.93 9.25 -9.05
N ILE A 64 0.09 9.89 -8.48
CA ILE A 64 1.47 9.40 -8.46
C ILE A 64 1.68 8.20 -7.51
N ASP A 65 0.78 7.98 -6.57
CA ASP A 65 0.81 6.83 -5.66
C ASP A 65 0.19 5.59 -6.31
N LEU A 66 -0.60 5.76 -7.40
CA LEU A 66 -1.26 4.65 -8.09
C LEU A 66 -0.27 3.65 -8.69
N VAL A 67 0.92 4.10 -9.10
CA VAL A 67 1.99 3.22 -9.60
C VAL A 67 2.41 2.18 -8.55
N CYS A 68 2.33 2.52 -7.26
CA CYS A 68 2.64 1.61 -6.17
C CYS A 68 1.60 0.50 -6.00
N LEU A 69 0.36 0.74 -6.44
CA LEU A 69 -0.74 -0.23 -6.34
C LEU A 69 -0.61 -1.38 -7.34
N GLY A 70 0.28 -1.26 -8.33
CA GLY A 70 0.70 -2.43 -9.13
C GLY A 70 1.35 -3.53 -8.30
N ASN A 71 1.78 -3.24 -7.06
CA ASN A 71 2.39 -4.17 -6.10
C ASN A 71 1.53 -4.32 -4.83
N TRP A 72 0.21 -4.18 -4.98
CA TRP A 72 -0.74 -4.24 -3.87
C TRP A 72 -0.67 -5.57 -3.11
N ASP A 73 -0.47 -6.67 -3.83
CA ASP A 73 -0.25 -8.00 -3.30
C ASP A 73 0.93 -8.04 -2.33
N ILE A 74 2.07 -7.44 -2.68
CA ILE A 74 3.26 -7.36 -1.82
C ILE A 74 2.99 -6.49 -0.59
N ILE A 75 2.35 -5.33 -0.78
CA ILE A 75 2.00 -4.43 0.33
C ILE A 75 1.14 -5.17 1.35
N MET A 76 0.10 -5.86 0.88
CA MET A 76 -0.83 -6.59 1.73
C MET A 76 -0.22 -7.84 2.34
N TYR A 77 0.64 -8.55 1.60
CA TYR A 77 1.44 -9.65 2.16
C TYR A 77 2.27 -9.17 3.35
N CYS A 78 2.98 -8.04 3.21
CA CYS A 78 3.79 -7.49 4.29
C CYS A 78 2.94 -7.01 5.48
N HIS A 79 1.75 -6.43 5.24
CA HIS A 79 0.82 -6.04 6.30
C HIS A 79 0.24 -7.25 7.06
N HIS A 80 -0.14 -8.31 6.36
CA HIS A 80 -0.70 -9.53 6.98
C HIS A 80 0.38 -10.39 7.64
N GLY A 81 1.58 -10.41 7.06
CA GLY A 81 2.74 -11.15 7.58
C GLY A 81 3.28 -10.56 8.87
N GLY A 82 3.05 -9.24 9.07
CA GLY A 82 3.30 -8.51 10.30
C GLY A 82 4.58 -8.96 10.99
N LEU A 83 5.71 -8.88 10.29
CA LEU A 83 7.05 -9.39 10.67
C LEU A 83 7.04 -10.16 12.01
N ARG A 84 6.73 -11.47 11.93
CA ARG A 84 7.06 -12.42 12.99
C ARG A 84 8.57 -12.66 12.92
N TYR A 85 9.35 -11.86 13.64
CA TYR A 85 10.69 -12.22 14.07
C TYR A 85 10.62 -12.87 15.46
#